data_AF-A0A4R6Q9W7-F1
#
_entry.id   AF-A0A4R6Q9W7-F1
#
_cell.length_a   1.000
_cell.length_b   1.000
_cell.length_c   1.000
_cell.angle_alpha   90.00
_cell.angle_beta   90.00
_cell.angle_gamma   90.00
#
_symmetry.space_group_name_H-M   'P 1'
#
loop_
_entity.id
_entity.type
_entity.pdbx_description
1 polymer ?
#
loop_
_entity_poly.entity_id
_entity_poly.type
_entity_poly.pdbx_seq_one_letter_code
_entity_poly.pdbx_strand_id
1 'polypeptide(L)' 'MLDKLYTNKTEKELKSTLNVYTSLLIVSVLMPIVLITMSYILNGKAQFKYLIIFILVFLWSLINVDYLKKRVKKDK' A
#
# COMPACT_ATOMS: atom_id res chain seq x y z
N MET A 1 -14.85 -9.75 5.06
CA MET A 1 -14.57 -8.48 5.76
C MET A 1 -14.40 -7.33 4.77
N LEU A 2 -13.56 -7.48 3.73
CA LEU A 2 -13.38 -6.48 2.68
C LEU A 2 -14.68 -6.12 1.95
N ASP A 3 -15.58 -7.09 1.72
CA ASP A 3 -16.90 -6.78 1.14
C ASP A 3 -17.62 -5.70 1.93
N LYS A 4 -17.72 -5.84 3.26
CA LYS A 4 -18.36 -4.87 4.14
C LYS A 4 -17.72 -3.47 4.09
N LEU A 5 -16.41 -3.40 3.85
CA LEU A 5 -15.69 -2.12 3.73
C LEU A 5 -16.01 -1.37 2.42
N TYR A 6 -16.46 -2.10 1.40
CA TYR A 6 -16.63 -1.58 0.04
C TYR A 6 -18.05 -1.72 -0.51
N THR A 7 -19.01 -2.28 0.24
CA THR A 7 -20.41 -2.50 -0.19
C THR A 7 -21.10 -1.23 -0.67
N ASN A 8 -20.86 -0.10 -0.01
CA ASN A 8 -21.58 1.15 -0.30
C ASN A 8 -20.78 2.13 -1.18
N LYS A 9 -19.68 1.69 -1.79
CA LYS A 9 -18.86 2.55 -2.64
C LYS A 9 -19.30 2.47 -4.10
N THR A 10 -19.36 3.63 -4.74
CA THR A 10 -19.58 3.75 -6.19
C THR A 10 -18.37 3.24 -6.97
N GLU A 11 -18.54 2.93 -8.26
CA GLU A 11 -17.44 2.46 -9.12
C GLU A 11 -16.28 3.46 -9.17
N LYS A 12 -16.58 4.77 -9.21
CA LYS A 12 -15.56 5.84 -9.18
C LYS A 12 -14.76 5.82 -7.89
N GLU A 13 -15.42 5.62 -6.75
CA GLU A 13 -14.75 5.52 -5.44
C GLU A 13 -13.95 4.24 -5.30
N LEU A 14 -14.42 3.11 -5.84
CA LEU A 14 -13.67 1.85 -5.89
C LEU A 14 -12.39 2.00 -6.70
N LYS A 15 -12.46 2.63 -7.87
CA LYS A 15 -11.27 2.93 -8.70
C LYS A 15 -10.29 3.88 -7.99
N SER A 16 -10.81 4.93 -7.36
CA SER A 16 -9.98 5.86 -6.58
C SER A 16 -9.27 5.13 -5.43
N THR A 17 -10.01 4.32 -4.69
CA THR A 17 -9.47 3.53 -3.57
C THR A 17 -8.43 2.51 -4.04
N LEU A 18 -8.67 1.85 -5.18
CA LEU A 18 -7.71 0.96 -5.82
C LEU A 18 -6.41 1.70 -6.18
N ASN A 19 -6.52 2.92 -6.72
CA ASN A 19 -5.35 3.75 -7.02
C ASN A 19 -4.58 4.09 -5.74
N VAL A 20 -5.26 4.45 -4.65
CA VAL A 20 -4.63 4.74 -3.36
C VAL A 20 -3.83 3.54 -2.84
N TYR A 21 -4.44 2.35 -2.79
CA TYR A 21 -3.72 1.16 -2.32
C TYR A 21 -2.60 0.71 -3.28
N THR A 22 -2.76 0.95 -4.58
CA THR A 22 -1.68 0.70 -5.55
C THR A 22 -0.50 1.65 -5.33
N SER A 23 -0.76 2.93 -5.09
CA SER A 23 0.28 3.91 -4.72
C SER A 23 0.94 3.54 -3.39
N LEU A 24 0.16 3.10 -2.40
CA LEU A 24 0.70 2.64 -1.12
C LEU A 24 1.65 1.45 -1.27
N LEU A 25 1.36 0.49 -2.17
CA LEU A 25 2.29 -0.60 -2.48
C LEU A 25 3.65 -0.06 -2.93
N ILE A 26 3.65 0.86 -3.89
CA ILE A 26 4.87 1.46 -4.44
C ILE A 26 5.62 2.22 -3.33
N VAL A 27 4.92 3.11 -2.62
CA VAL A 27 5.51 3.94 -1.56
C VAL A 27 6.05 3.08 -0.42
N SER A 28 5.38 1.99 -0.06
CA SER A 28 5.82 1.09 1.01
C SER A 28 7.13 0.37 0.69
N VAL A 29 7.53 0.27 -0.58
CA VAL A 29 8.84 -0.26 -0.99
C VAL A 29 9.87 0.86 -1.13
N LEU A 30 9.49 2.00 -1.72
CA LEU A 30 10.43 3.09 -1.97
C LEU A 30 10.85 3.83 -0.70
N MET A 31 9.91 4.12 0.19
CA MET A 31 10.20 4.86 1.43
C MET A 31 11.23 4.19 2.34
N PRO A 32 11.18 2.88 2.63
CA PRO A 32 12.21 2.27 3.47
C PRO A 32 13.60 2.35 2.81
N ILE A 33 13.71 2.23 1.48
CA ILE A 33 14.99 2.41 0.77
C ILE A 33 15.53 3.82 0.98
N VAL A 34 14.69 4.84 0.81
CA VAL A 34 15.07 6.25 1.03
C VAL A 34 15.48 6.49 2.47
N LEU A 35 14.71 6.00 3.45
CA LEU A 35 14.99 6.18 4.87
C LEU A 35 16.27 5.49 5.30
N ILE A 36 16.52 4.27 4.84
CA ILE A 36 17.75 3.53 5.14
C ILE A 36 18.96 4.24 4.54
N THR A 37 18.87 4.66 3.27
CA THR A 37 19.92 5.40 2.57
C THR A 37 20.24 6.72 3.29
N MET A 38 19.22 7.50 3.64
CA MET A 38 19.39 8.76 4.37
C MET A 38 19.96 8.55 5.76
N SER A 39 19.51 7.54 6.49
CA SER A 39 20.05 7.22 7.81
C SER A 39 21.52 6.82 7.74
N TYR A 40 21.91 6.10 6.69
CA TYR A 40 23.31 5.75 6.44
C TYR A 40 24.17 6.98 6.13
N ILE A 41 23.69 7.87 5.26
CA ILE A 41 24.41 9.11 4.91
C ILE A 41 24.58 10.03 6.14
N LEU A 42 23.52 10.18 6.95
CA LEU A 42 23.51 11.11 8.08
C LEU A 42 24.19 10.58 9.34
N ASN A 43 24.00 9.30 9.66
CA ASN A 43 24.44 8.71 10.93
C ASN A 43 25.53 7.63 10.77
N GLY A 44 25.95 7.34 9.53
CA GLY A 44 26.92 6.28 9.24
C GLY A 44 26.43 4.85 9.50
N LYS A 45 25.14 4.67 9.80
CA LYS A 45 24.54 3.38 10.18
C LYS A 45 23.20 3.17 9.51
N ALA A 46 22.96 1.97 8.99
CA ALA A 46 21.66 1.59 8.48
C ALA A 46 20.68 1.29 9.64
N GLN A 47 19.51 1.92 9.63
CA GLN A 47 18.46 1.71 10.62
C GLN A 47 17.27 0.99 10.02
N PHE A 48 17.07 -0.27 10.43
CA PHE A 48 16.02 -1.15 9.91
C PHE A 48 14.77 -1.22 10.80
N LYS A 49 14.77 -0.57 11.97
CA LYS A 49 13.70 -0.67 12.97
C LYS A 49 12.31 -0.34 12.41
N TYR A 50 12.23 0.54 11.43
CA TYR A 50 10.96 0.99 10.84
C TYR A 50 10.46 0.10 9.70
N LEU A 51 11.25 -0.87 9.21
CA LEU A 51 10.85 -1.75 8.10
C LEU A 51 9.56 -2.51 8.36
N ILE A 52 9.34 -2.92 9.62
CA ILE A 52 8.17 -3.72 9.98
C ILE A 52 6.85 -3.00 9.64
N ILE A 53 6.80 -1.68 9.81
CA ILE A 53 5.61 -0.87 9.48
C ILE A 53 5.37 -0.89 7.97
N PHE A 54 6.43 -0.75 7.18
CA PHE A 54 6.34 -0.80 5.73
C PHE A 54 5.91 -2.18 5.22
N ILE A 55 6.38 -3.27 5.84
CA ILE A 55 5.93 -4.64 5.52
C ILE A 55 4.43 -4.81 5.79
N LEU A 56 3.95 -4.33 6.94
CA LEU A 56 2.53 -4.40 7.29
C LEU A 56 1.66 -3.61 6.30
N VAL A 57 2.08 -2.38 5.95
CA VAL A 57 1.40 -1.55 4.96
C VAL A 57 1.41 -2.20 3.58
N PHE A 58 2.53 -2.81 3.19
CA PHE A 58 2.65 -3.52 1.91
C PHE A 58 1.67 -4.68 1.84
N LEU A 59 1.68 -5.57 2.84
CA LEU A 59 0.78 -6.74 2.89
C LEU A 59 -0.68 -6.32 2.89
N TRP A 60 -1.04 -5.32 3.69
CA TRP A 60 -2.41 -4.79 3.73
C TRP A 60 -2.83 -4.21 2.39
N SER A 61 -1.96 -3.41 1.76
CA SER A 61 -2.25 -2.80 0.46
C SER A 61 -2.36 -3.85 -0.64
N LEU A 62 -1.56 -4.92 -0.58
CA LEU A 62 -1.58 -6.02 -1.56
C LEU A 62 -2.92 -6.75 -1.54
N ILE A 63 -3.40 -7.09 -0.34
CA ILE A 63 -4.72 -7.71 -0.14
C ILE A 63 -5.84 -6.82 -0.70
N ASN A 64 -5.80 -5.51 -0.43
CA ASN A 64 -6.82 -4.58 -0.90
C ASN A 64 -6.78 -4.38 -2.43
N VAL A 65 -5.59 -4.29 -3.03
CA VAL A 65 -5.44 -4.15 -4.48
C VAL A 65 -5.96 -5.38 -5.22
N ASP A 66 -5.61 -6.59 -4.77
CA ASP A 66 -6.09 -7.83 -5.39
C ASP A 66 -7.62 -7.91 -5.35
N TYR A 67 -8.21 -7.65 -4.18
CA TYR A 67 -9.66 -7.63 -4.00
C TYR A 67 -10.34 -6.56 -4.88
N LEU A 68 -9.88 -5.30 -4.84
CA LEU A 68 -10.49 -4.20 -5.57
C LEU A 68 -10.33 -4.36 -7.09
N LYS A 69 -9.21 -4.89 -7.59
CA LYS A 69 -9.03 -5.20 -9.02
C LYS A 69 -10.05 -6.22 -9.50
N LYS A 70 -10.30 -7.28 -8.72
CA LYS A 70 -11.30 -8.30 -9.05
C LYS A 70 -12.70 -7.71 -9.07
N ARG A 71 -13.03 -6.86 -8.10
CA ARG A 71 -14.35 -6.23 -7.98
C ARG A 71 -14.63 -5.23 -9.11
N VAL A 72 -13.71 -4.30 -9.37
CA VAL A 72 -13.85 -3.30 -10.46
C VAL A 72 -13.94 -3.97 -11.84
N LYS A 73 -13.29 -5.12 -12.06
CA LYS A 73 -13.40 -5.87 -13.32
C LYS A 73 -14.74 -6.60 -13.48
N LYS A 74 -15.39 -6.99 -12.39
CA LYS A 74 -16.67 -7.71 -12.40
C LYS A 74 -17.86 -6.78 -12.69
N ASP A 75 -17.70 -5.48 -12.43
CA ASP A 75 -18.69 -4.44 -12.72
C ASP A 75 -18.59 -3.88 -14.17
N LYS A 76 -17.70 -4.45 -15.00
CA LYS A 76 -17.58 -4.17 -16.45
C LYS A 76 -18.17 -5.30 -17.27
#